data_AF-E8M4N0-F1
#
_entry.id   AF-E8M4N0-F1
#
_cell.length_a   1.000
_cell.length_b   1.000
_cell.length_c   1.000
_cell.angle_alpha   90.00
_cell.angle_beta   90.00
_cell.angle_gamma   90.00
#
_symmetry.space_group_name_H-M   'P 1'
#
loop_
_entity.id
_entity.type
_entity.pdbx_description
1 polymer ?
#
loop_
_entity_poly.entity_id
_entity_poly.type
_entity_poly.pdbx_seq_one_letter_code
_entity_poly.pdbx_strand_id
1 'polypeptide(L)' 'VGDKVEETFTVTSIDGTPSTIKVTINGTNDAATVSSATVAVDETDSAITTSGNLTSTDVDNPDNTFTPNSITGTHGDLTI' A
#
# COMPACT_ATOMS: atom_id res chain seq x y z
N VAL A 1 -4.60 3.97 -7.43
CA VAL A 1 -5.86 4.01 -8.18
C VAL A 1 -6.69 2.93 -7.56
N GLY A 2 -7.88 3.24 -7.06
CA GLY A 2 -8.73 2.25 -6.39
C GLY A 2 -9.05 1.02 -7.24
N ASP A 3 -9.37 -0.07 -6.58
CA ASP A 3 -9.82 -1.32 -7.16
C ASP A 3 -11.00 -1.12 -8.12
N LYS A 4 -11.09 -2.03 -9.10
CA LYS A 4 -12.12 -1.96 -10.15
C LYS A 4 -12.80 -3.30 -10.35
N VAL A 5 -14.13 -3.28 -10.39
CA VAL A 5 -14.94 -4.44 -10.75
C VAL A 5 -15.74 -4.12 -12.01
N GLU A 6 -15.66 -5.04 -12.99
CA GLU A 6 -16.44 -4.97 -14.21
C GLU A 6 -17.33 -6.19 -14.34
N GLU A 7 -18.61 -5.96 -14.62
CA GLU A 7 -19.58 -7.02 -14.86
C GLU A 7 -20.29 -6.77 -16.19
N THR A 8 -20.50 -7.83 -16.97
CA THR A 8 -21.16 -7.76 -18.28
C THR A 8 -22.41 -8.62 -18.27
N PHE A 9 -23.54 -8.00 -18.59
CA PHE A 9 -24.83 -8.67 -18.72
C PHE A 9 -25.25 -8.70 -20.19
N THR A 10 -25.70 -9.86 -20.65
CA THR A 10 -26.38 -10.00 -21.93
C THR A 10 -27.88 -9.86 -21.70
N VAL A 11 -28.49 -8.88 -22.36
CA VAL A 11 -29.94 -8.68 -22.35
C VAL A 11 -30.49 -9.03 -23.73
N THR A 12 -31.65 -9.67 -23.79
CA THR A 12 -32.33 -9.98 -25.04
C THR A 12 -33.56 -9.09 -25.14
N SER A 13 -33.67 -8.32 -26.23
CA SER A 13 -34.87 -7.54 -26.50
C SER A 13 -36.04 -8.44 -26.89
N ILE A 14 -37.25 -7.88 -26.86
CA ILE A 14 -38.47 -8.62 -27.18
C ILE A 14 -38.48 -9.20 -28.62
N ASP A 15 -37.70 -8.62 -29.52
CA ASP A 15 -37.51 -9.09 -30.89
C ASP A 15 -36.45 -10.21 -31.03
N GLY A 16 -35.85 -10.65 -29.92
CA GLY A 16 -34.85 -11.70 -29.87
C GLY A 16 -33.40 -11.22 -30.07
N THR A 17 -33.18 -9.93 -30.30
CA THR A 17 -31.83 -9.39 -30.51
C THR A 17 -31.06 -9.29 -29.19
N PRO A 18 -29.85 -9.90 -29.06
CA PRO A 18 -29.03 -9.73 -27.87
C PRO A 18 -28.31 -8.37 -27.88
N SER A 19 -28.16 -7.78 -26.70
CA SER A 19 -27.36 -6.58 -26.43
C SER A 19 -26.56 -6.78 -25.15
N THR A 20 -25.43 -6.07 -25.01
CA THR A 20 -24.58 -6.17 -23.83
C THR A 20 -24.63 -4.88 -23.01
N ILE A 21 -24.75 -5.03 -21.71
CA ILE A 21 -24.64 -3.95 -20.73
C ILE A 21 -23.38 -4.21 -19.92
N LYS A 22 -22.43 -3.29 -19.96
CA LYS A 22 -21.23 -3.32 -19.13
C LYS A 22 -21.43 -2.39 -17.95
N VAL A 23 -21.39 -2.95 -16.75
CA VAL A 23 -21.36 -2.19 -15.49
C VAL A 23 -19.92 -2.12 -15.01
N THR A 24 -19.49 -0.94 -14.58
CA THR A 24 -18.16 -0.72 -14.05
C THR A 24 -18.28 0.00 -12.72
N ILE A 25 -17.77 -0.63 -11.67
CA ILE A 25 -17.64 -0.04 -10.34
C ILE A 25 -16.19 0.40 -10.20
N ASN A 26 -15.99 1.70 -9.99
CA ASN A 26 -14.68 2.26 -9.72
C ASN A 26 -14.58 2.50 -8.22
N GLY A 27 -13.67 1.79 -7.56
CA GLY A 27 -13.31 2.02 -6.17
C GLY A 27 -12.52 3.30 -5.98
N THR A 28 -12.48 3.77 -4.74
CA THR A 28 -11.56 4.83 -4.29
C THR A 28 -10.23 4.21 -3.90
N ASN A 29 -9.16 5.03 -3.84
CA ASN A 29 -7.88 4.56 -3.35
C ASN A 29 -7.93 4.36 -1.82
N ASP A 30 -7.67 3.15 -1.37
CA ASP A 30 -7.42 2.81 0.03
C ASP A 30 -6.05 3.37 0.48
N ALA A 31 -5.89 3.59 1.77
CA ALA A 31 -4.61 4.06 2.31
C ALA A 31 -3.66 2.90 2.56
N ALA A 32 -2.41 3.02 2.11
CA ALA A 32 -1.35 2.10 2.47
C ALA A 32 -1.17 2.03 4.00
N THR A 33 -0.87 0.83 4.49
CA THR A 33 -0.53 0.58 5.90
C THR A 33 0.92 0.15 6.01
N VAL A 34 1.68 0.80 6.91
CA VAL A 34 3.08 0.47 7.20
C VAL A 34 3.18 -0.22 8.54
N SER A 35 4.01 -1.26 8.64
CA SER A 35 4.30 -1.95 9.90
C SER A 35 5.04 -1.05 10.88
N SER A 36 5.12 -1.46 12.14
CA SER A 36 6.00 -0.85 13.12
C SER A 36 7.21 -1.76 13.40
N ALA A 37 8.34 -1.14 13.73
CA ALA A 37 9.49 -1.80 14.30
C ALA A 37 9.88 -1.06 15.58
N THR A 38 10.21 -1.80 16.64
CA THR A 38 10.66 -1.21 17.91
C THR A 38 11.89 -1.97 18.37
N VAL A 39 12.96 -1.24 18.62
CA VAL A 39 14.21 -1.77 19.17
C VAL A 39 14.54 -0.95 20.40
N ALA A 40 14.72 -1.61 21.53
CA ALA A 40 15.20 -1.00 22.76
C ALA A 40 16.72 -1.16 22.85
N VAL A 41 17.41 -0.11 23.28
CA VAL A 41 18.85 -0.10 23.50
C VAL A 41 19.16 0.52 24.85
N ASP A 42 20.16 -0.03 25.54
CA ASP A 42 20.72 0.54 26.75
C ASP A 42 21.92 1.43 26.41
N GLU A 43 22.17 2.45 27.22
CA GLU A 43 23.33 3.34 27.05
C GLU A 43 24.65 2.56 27.21
N THR A 44 25.63 2.90 26.37
CA THR A 44 26.99 2.35 26.47
C THR A 44 28.03 3.43 26.16
N ASP A 45 29.29 3.21 26.56
CA ASP A 45 30.43 4.08 26.25
C ASP A 45 30.89 3.97 24.77
N SER A 46 30.07 3.42 23.88
CA SER A 46 30.38 3.17 22.47
C SER A 46 29.19 3.47 21.57
N ALA A 47 29.46 3.70 20.29
CA ALA A 47 28.40 3.93 19.30
C ALA A 47 27.51 2.68 19.15
N ILE A 48 26.19 2.89 19.22
CA ILE A 48 25.19 1.83 19.07
C ILE A 48 24.60 1.91 17.66
N THR A 49 24.53 0.77 16.98
CA THR A 49 23.81 0.63 15.71
C THR A 49 22.69 -0.39 15.88
N THR A 50 21.48 -0.02 15.48
CA THR A 50 20.33 -0.92 15.43
C THR A 50 19.74 -0.94 14.03
N SER A 51 19.03 -2.01 13.72
CA SER A 51 18.32 -2.15 12.47
C SER A 51 16.95 -2.79 12.71
N GLY A 52 16.04 -2.57 11.77
CA GLY A 52 14.70 -3.14 11.75
C GLY A 52 14.23 -3.26 10.31
N ASN A 53 13.09 -3.92 10.11
CA ASN A 53 12.46 -4.03 8.81
C ASN A 53 11.05 -3.43 8.89
N LEU A 54 10.69 -2.59 7.93
CA LEU A 54 9.34 -2.08 7.74
C LEU A 54 8.76 -2.67 6.46
N THR A 55 7.51 -3.12 6.52
CA THR A 55 6.74 -3.57 5.37
C THR A 55 5.54 -2.66 5.18
N SER A 56 5.23 -2.32 3.93
CA SER A 56 4.03 -1.56 3.58
C SER A 56 3.13 -2.41 2.71
N THR A 57 1.84 -2.42 3.03
CA THR A 57 0.81 -3.10 2.24
C THR A 57 -0.22 -2.09 1.74
N ASP A 58 -0.66 -2.27 0.51
CA ASP A 58 -1.73 -1.47 -0.10
C ASP A 58 -2.62 -2.38 -0.93
N VAL A 59 -3.94 -2.23 -0.80
CA VAL A 59 -4.90 -3.10 -1.52
C VAL A 59 -4.88 -2.80 -3.02
N ASP A 60 -4.64 -1.54 -3.38
CA ASP A 60 -4.76 -0.99 -4.72
C ASP A 60 -3.41 -0.80 -5.44
N ASN A 61 -2.31 -0.85 -4.69
CA ASN A 61 -0.97 -0.55 -5.19
C ASN A 61 0.04 -1.64 -4.79
N PRO A 62 1.17 -1.78 -5.52
CA PRO A 62 2.19 -2.74 -5.14
C PRO A 62 2.73 -2.47 -3.73
N ASP A 63 2.83 -3.53 -2.94
CA ASP A 63 3.43 -3.52 -1.61
C ASP A 63 4.87 -3.00 -1.63
N ASN A 64 5.28 -2.39 -0.51
CA ASN A 64 6.65 -1.94 -0.23
C ASN A 64 7.19 -0.89 -1.23
N THR A 65 6.34 0.00 -1.71
CA THR A 65 6.70 1.09 -2.64
C THR A 65 7.05 2.41 -1.95
N PHE A 66 7.03 2.49 -0.61
CA PHE A 66 7.43 3.70 0.10
C PHE A 66 8.93 3.98 -0.08
N THR A 67 9.27 5.26 -0.22
CA THR A 67 10.67 5.66 -0.41
C THR A 67 11.37 5.80 0.95
N PRO A 68 12.45 5.05 1.20
CA PRO A 68 13.27 5.20 2.41
C PRO A 68 13.82 6.63 2.52
N ASN A 69 14.01 7.12 3.76
CA ASN A 69 14.55 8.45 4.02
C ASN A 69 15.51 8.43 5.21
N SER A 70 16.47 9.35 5.22
CA SER A 70 17.44 9.51 6.30
C SER A 70 17.26 10.84 7.02
N ILE A 71 17.20 10.78 8.34
CA ILE A 71 17.13 11.94 9.24
C ILE A 71 18.41 11.95 10.07
N THR A 72 19.23 12.98 9.86
CA THR A 72 20.43 13.22 10.66
C THR A 72 20.10 14.13 11.84
N GLY A 73 20.44 13.68 13.05
CA GLY A 73 20.29 14.45 14.28
C GLY A 73 21.63 14.64 15.01
N THR A 74 21.61 15.48 16.04
CA THR A 74 22.81 15.74 16.88
C THR A 74 23.33 14.50 17.61
N HIS A 75 22.47 13.50 17.82
CA HIS A 75 22.76 12.29 18.60
C HIS A 75 22.79 11.01 17.75
N GLY A 76 22.78 11.11 16.41
CA GLY A 76 22.82 9.96 15.52
C GLY A 76 21.99 10.16 14.25
N ASP A 77 22.03 9.15 13.38
CA ASP A 77 21.27 9.09 12.13
C ASP A 77 20.17 8.04 12.23
N LEU A 78 18.98 8.37 11.73
CA LEU A 78 17.89 7.42 11.50
C LEU A 78 17.72 7.24 9.99
N THR A 79 17.99 6.04 9.49
CA THR A 79 17.64 5.64 8.13
C THR A 79 16.46 4.68 8.16
N ILE A 80 15.38 5.05 7.48
CA ILE A 80 14.23 4.20 7.16
C ILE A 80 14.42 3.71 5.74
#